data_AF-A0A8C4FHC8-F1
#
_entry.id   AF-A0A8C4FHC8-F1
#
_cell.length_a   1.000
_cell.length_b   1.000
_cell.length_c   1.000
_cell.angle_alpha   90.00
_cell.angle_beta   90.00
_cell.angle_gamma   90.00
#
_symmetry.space_group_name_H-M   'P 1'
#
loop_
_entity.id
_entity.type
_entity.pdbx_description
1 polymer ?
#
loop_
_entity_poly.entity_id
_entity_poly.type
_entity_poly.pdbx_seq_one_letter_code
_entity_poly.pdbx_strand_id
1 'polypeptide(L)'
;MGIKVCFSDIVVKICEWFNPSAPCGESCATDLYHHPQLDTDIEAVRTLYSDSAVSVREYGSIDGVDVDLNINAKLLNQEVAQAWRINPSEPIVIRLHFSLSQYLDGPAPSVEVFQPSNTDDFSLGKQLQNILTVFLSREWKHLTNENIVVRQKRRQSWFRPSGTIKKVRARLNVWLPLSKYVSIQVVVSAVKSSAQISTKQLIELLFSTQAIGHCKTTPTLQHGFLVQIMRYAEQRIPTLNEYCVVCDERHVIQNGPMLKPAVCTRELCVFSFYTLGVMSGATDEVATGAEVVDLLVAMCRAALQSSRKGIIFEPYPSVVDPFNPKILAFSPKRKSYNRLQKALDSVLLIRRMAQGPYSEIKKQMDKIDPLAYPLLQWILASNRSHIVKLPWNRQLKFMHTPHQFLLISGPPSKEARFQTARKLHGSTFAFHGSHIENWHSILRNGLVNASYTKFQLHGAAYGKGIYLSPISSISFGYSVQTFPSILDFCISFHILFLQNRNLNCIALCEVITSKDLQKHGNIWVCPISDHVCTRFLFVYENGQVGDVHINTQEARIHREILQVILFLPYTLIYSPV
;
A
#
# COMPACT_ATOMS: atom_id res chain seq x y z
N MET A 1 -48.65 -36.09 -54.48
CA MET A 1 -49.29 -36.95 -53.46
C MET A 1 -48.18 -37.82 -52.90
N GLY A 2 -47.50 -37.43 -51.82
CA GLY A 2 -47.93 -37.65 -50.42
C GLY A 2 -47.68 -39.13 -50.08
N ILE A 3 -46.75 -39.50 -49.20
CA ILE A 3 -46.90 -39.38 -47.74
C ILE A 3 -45.54 -39.57 -47.04
N LYS A 4 -45.38 -38.83 -45.94
CA LYS A 4 -44.28 -38.85 -44.95
C LYS A 4 -44.03 -40.24 -44.36
N VAL A 5 -42.77 -40.59 -44.11
CA VAL A 5 -42.42 -41.64 -43.14
C VAL A 5 -41.88 -40.97 -41.88
N CYS A 6 -42.54 -41.25 -40.75
CA CYS A 6 -42.28 -40.69 -39.44
C CYS A 6 -41.31 -41.58 -38.66
N PHE A 7 -40.41 -40.94 -37.92
CA PHE A 7 -39.57 -41.48 -36.87
C PHE A 7 -40.42 -42.03 -35.70
N SER A 8 -40.51 -43.35 -35.51
CA SER A 8 -40.92 -43.94 -34.21
C SER A 8 -40.69 -45.46 -34.01
N ASP A 9 -40.40 -46.26 -35.05
CA ASP A 9 -40.61 -47.73 -34.94
C ASP A 9 -39.35 -48.62 -34.86
N ILE A 10 -38.16 -48.06 -34.58
CA ILE A 10 -36.90 -48.85 -34.41
C ILE A 10 -36.39 -48.88 -32.95
N VAL A 11 -37.09 -48.23 -32.01
CA VAL A 11 -36.60 -48.06 -30.62
C VAL A 11 -37.14 -49.11 -29.62
N VAL A 12 -38.00 -50.06 -30.00
CA VAL A 12 -38.72 -50.91 -29.01
C VAL A 12 -38.51 -52.43 -29.17
N LYS A 13 -37.65 -52.92 -30.08
CA LYS A 13 -37.57 -54.38 -30.35
C LYS A 13 -36.22 -55.08 -30.21
N ILE A 14 -35.28 -54.52 -29.43
CA ILE A 14 -34.09 -55.26 -28.98
C ILE A 14 -33.80 -54.91 -27.50
N CYS A 15 -34.82 -55.03 -26.63
CA CYS A 15 -34.67 -54.86 -25.17
C CYS A 15 -35.04 -56.12 -24.36
N GLU A 16 -35.33 -57.26 -24.97
CA GLU A 16 -35.83 -58.43 -24.21
C GLU A 16 -35.19 -59.76 -24.62
N TRP A 17 -33.86 -59.82 -24.59
CA TRP A 17 -33.13 -61.09 -24.48
C TRP A 17 -32.37 -61.13 -23.15
N PHE A 18 -33.15 -61.41 -22.10
CA PHE A 18 -32.83 -62.21 -20.91
C PHE A 18 -31.50 -61.99 -20.16
N ASN A 19 -31.64 -61.37 -18.99
CA ASN A 19 -30.73 -61.42 -17.84
C ASN A 19 -31.10 -62.64 -16.95
N PRO A 20 -30.13 -63.36 -16.34
CA PRO A 20 -30.10 -63.36 -14.87
C PRO A 20 -28.68 -63.42 -14.25
N SER A 21 -28.33 -62.36 -13.51
CA SER A 21 -27.66 -62.32 -12.19
C SER A 21 -26.44 -63.23 -11.88
N ALA A 22 -25.24 -62.62 -11.84
CA ALA A 22 -24.23 -62.71 -10.75
C ALA A 22 -23.06 -61.71 -11.02
N PRO A 23 -22.32 -61.22 -9.99
CA PRO A 23 -21.63 -59.92 -10.02
C PRO A 23 -20.10 -60.01 -10.15
N CYS A 24 -19.48 -59.08 -10.90
CA CYS A 24 -18.14 -58.51 -10.63
C CYS A 24 -17.68 -57.56 -11.76
N GLY A 25 -17.08 -56.42 -11.38
CA GLY A 25 -16.16 -55.67 -12.24
C GLY A 25 -16.62 -54.28 -12.65
N GLU A 26 -16.50 -53.34 -11.70
CA GLU A 26 -16.23 -51.90 -11.84
C GLU A 26 -16.43 -51.24 -13.22
N SER A 27 -17.36 -50.28 -13.26
CA SER A 27 -17.47 -49.30 -14.34
C SER A 27 -16.14 -48.57 -14.53
N CYS A 28 -15.56 -48.68 -15.72
CA CYS A 28 -14.42 -47.87 -16.15
C CYS A 28 -14.79 -46.39 -15.96
N ALA A 29 -14.18 -45.75 -14.96
CA ALA A 29 -14.13 -44.30 -14.89
C ALA A 29 -13.52 -43.81 -16.21
N THR A 30 -14.16 -42.83 -16.86
CA THR A 30 -13.54 -42.10 -17.96
C THR A 30 -12.29 -41.42 -17.42
N ASP A 31 -11.11 -42.00 -17.68
CA ASP A 31 -9.82 -41.38 -17.40
C ASP A 31 -9.75 -40.05 -18.17
N LEU A 32 -10.00 -38.94 -17.46
CA LEU A 32 -9.76 -37.60 -17.97
C LEU A 32 -8.24 -37.44 -18.15
N TYR A 33 -7.78 -37.46 -19.39
CA TYR A 33 -6.36 -37.32 -19.71
C TYR A 33 -5.87 -35.92 -19.34
N HIS A 34 -4.81 -35.88 -18.53
CA HIS A 34 -4.04 -34.67 -18.24
C HIS A 34 -3.49 -34.06 -19.54
N HIS A 35 -3.65 -32.75 -19.70
CA HIS A 35 -3.08 -32.05 -20.84
C HIS A 35 -1.54 -31.94 -20.70
N PRO A 36 -0.72 -32.46 -21.63
CA PRO A 36 0.74 -32.60 -21.44
C PRO A 36 1.50 -31.27 -21.29
N GLN A 37 0.95 -30.17 -21.83
CA GLN A 37 1.52 -28.84 -21.62
C GLN A 37 1.33 -28.34 -20.18
N LEU A 38 0.25 -28.76 -19.49
CA LEU A 38 0.03 -28.42 -18.08
C LEU A 38 1.11 -29.07 -17.20
N ASP A 39 1.38 -30.36 -17.43
CA ASP A 39 2.46 -31.08 -16.74
C ASP A 39 3.82 -30.44 -16.97
N THR A 40 4.10 -30.04 -18.22
CA THR A 40 5.35 -29.34 -18.58
C THR A 40 5.50 -28.02 -17.83
N ASP A 41 4.41 -27.25 -17.72
CA ASP A 41 4.39 -25.97 -17.02
C ASP A 41 4.53 -26.15 -15.49
N ILE A 42 3.88 -27.17 -14.91
CA ILE A 42 4.01 -27.52 -13.49
C ILE A 42 5.45 -27.89 -13.17
N GLU A 43 6.05 -28.75 -13.99
CA GLU A 43 7.43 -29.20 -13.80
C GLU A 43 8.45 -28.07 -13.96
N ALA A 44 8.17 -27.12 -14.86
CA ALA A 44 8.98 -25.90 -15.00
C ALA A 44 8.95 -25.05 -13.72
N VAL A 45 7.81 -24.96 -13.03
CA VAL A 45 7.72 -24.27 -11.72
C VAL A 45 8.54 -25.01 -10.66
N ARG A 46 8.41 -26.33 -10.57
CA ARG A 46 9.19 -27.16 -9.61
C ARG A 46 10.68 -26.99 -9.81
N THR A 47 11.14 -27.05 -11.06
CA THR A 47 12.56 -26.94 -11.44
C THR A 47 13.14 -25.55 -11.15
N LEU A 48 12.38 -24.48 -11.40
CA LEU A 48 12.90 -23.11 -11.27
C LEU A 48 12.76 -22.51 -9.87
N TYR A 49 11.79 -22.99 -9.08
CA TYR A 49 11.50 -22.44 -7.75
C TYR A 49 11.74 -23.48 -6.65
N SER A 50 10.86 -24.47 -6.53
CA SER A 50 10.98 -25.64 -5.64
C SER A 50 9.77 -26.55 -5.82
N ASP A 51 9.84 -27.79 -5.34
CA ASP A 51 8.68 -28.68 -5.30
C ASP A 51 7.51 -28.11 -4.49
N SER A 52 7.81 -27.35 -3.43
CA SER A 52 6.79 -26.67 -2.61
C SER A 52 6.19 -25.42 -3.25
N ALA A 53 6.73 -24.95 -4.39
CA ALA A 53 6.25 -23.74 -5.08
C ALA A 53 4.94 -23.97 -5.85
N VAL A 54 4.55 -25.22 -6.09
CA VAL A 54 3.32 -25.57 -6.79
C VAL A 54 2.63 -26.76 -6.14
N SER A 55 1.32 -26.67 -5.94
CA SER A 55 0.49 -27.81 -5.53
C SER A 55 -0.74 -27.92 -6.42
N VAL A 56 -1.15 -29.15 -6.73
CA VAL A 56 -2.23 -29.44 -7.68
C VAL A 56 -3.33 -30.21 -6.96
N ARG A 57 -4.59 -29.84 -7.18
CA ARG A 57 -5.76 -30.61 -6.74
C ARG A 57 -6.65 -30.89 -7.93
N GLU A 58 -6.88 -32.18 -8.18
CA GLU A 58 -7.73 -32.66 -9.27
C GLU A 58 -9.09 -33.06 -8.72
N TYR A 59 -10.13 -32.76 -9.48
CA TYR A 59 -11.49 -33.11 -9.10
C TYR A 59 -12.01 -34.17 -10.07
N GLY A 60 -11.71 -35.46 -9.85
CA GLY A 60 -11.99 -36.54 -10.84
C GLY A 60 -13.43 -36.70 -11.33
N SER A 61 -14.41 -36.04 -10.72
CA SER A 61 -15.83 -36.01 -11.13
C SER A 61 -16.21 -34.81 -12.01
N ILE A 62 -15.33 -33.81 -12.19
CA ILE A 62 -15.49 -32.65 -13.07
C ILE A 62 -14.19 -32.43 -13.85
N ASP A 63 -14.25 -31.90 -15.07
CA ASP A 63 -13.04 -31.56 -15.84
C ASP A 63 -12.36 -30.30 -15.28
N GLY A 64 -11.95 -30.34 -14.01
CA GLY A 64 -11.46 -29.21 -13.23
C GLY A 64 -10.20 -29.56 -12.45
N VAL A 65 -9.22 -28.66 -12.50
CA VAL A 65 -7.97 -28.75 -11.75
C VAL A 65 -7.62 -27.40 -11.15
N ASP A 66 -7.27 -27.42 -9.86
CA ASP A 66 -6.69 -26.28 -9.18
C ASP A 66 -5.18 -26.40 -9.18
N VAL A 67 -4.51 -25.34 -9.63
CA VAL A 67 -3.06 -25.19 -9.51
C VAL A 67 -2.78 -24.01 -8.58
N ASP A 68 -2.24 -24.32 -7.41
CA ASP A 68 -1.82 -23.34 -6.41
C ASP A 68 -0.33 -23.02 -6.61
N LEU A 69 -0.02 -21.77 -6.93
CA LEU A 69 1.34 -21.23 -6.99
C LEU A 69 1.68 -20.53 -5.67
N ASN A 70 2.72 -20.98 -4.99
CA ASN A 70 3.11 -20.53 -3.66
C ASN A 70 4.23 -19.50 -3.73
N ILE A 71 3.90 -18.23 -3.50
CA ILE A 71 4.88 -17.14 -3.49
C ILE A 71 5.40 -16.91 -2.08
N ASN A 72 6.72 -16.82 -1.95
CA ASN A 72 7.37 -16.60 -0.66
C ASN A 72 7.12 -15.18 -0.13
N ALA A 73 6.36 -15.05 0.95
CA ALA A 73 6.04 -13.75 1.57
C ALA A 73 7.27 -12.98 2.07
N LYS A 74 8.44 -13.62 2.24
CA LYS A 74 9.72 -12.95 2.62
C LYS A 74 10.24 -11.96 1.58
N LEU A 75 9.64 -11.90 0.39
CA LEU A 75 9.93 -10.85 -0.59
C LEU A 75 9.52 -9.45 -0.09
N LEU A 76 8.61 -9.37 0.89
CA LEU A 76 8.23 -8.14 1.56
C LEU A 76 9.07 -7.94 2.81
N ASN A 77 9.43 -6.68 3.09
CA ASN A 77 9.98 -6.35 4.39
C ASN A 77 8.91 -6.52 5.48
N GLN A 78 9.35 -6.69 6.72
CA GLN A 78 8.46 -7.02 7.83
C GLN A 78 7.43 -5.92 8.13
N GLU A 79 7.81 -4.66 7.97
CA GLU A 79 6.94 -3.49 8.17
C GLU A 79 5.79 -3.48 7.16
N VAL A 80 6.09 -3.74 5.89
CA VAL A 80 5.12 -3.82 4.80
C VAL A 80 4.22 -5.03 5.00
N ALA A 81 4.79 -6.20 5.31
CA ALA A 81 4.01 -7.41 5.59
C ALA A 81 3.02 -7.19 6.74
N GLN A 82 3.45 -6.60 7.86
CA GLN A 82 2.59 -6.30 9.00
C GLN A 82 1.49 -5.29 8.64
N ALA A 83 1.84 -4.20 7.94
CA ALA A 83 0.86 -3.20 7.54
C ALA A 83 -0.18 -3.74 6.56
N TRP A 84 0.20 -4.76 5.79
CA TRP A 84 -0.61 -5.46 4.80
C TRP A 84 -1.36 -6.67 5.38
N ARG A 85 -1.19 -6.94 6.68
CA ARG A 85 -1.72 -8.13 7.39
C ARG A 85 -1.28 -9.45 6.72
N ILE A 86 -0.08 -9.45 6.13
CA ILE A 86 0.54 -10.63 5.54
C ILE A 86 1.30 -11.37 6.64
N ASN A 87 1.00 -12.65 6.82
CA ASN A 87 1.80 -13.53 7.66
C ASN A 87 3.06 -13.96 6.90
N PRO A 88 4.28 -13.53 7.30
CA PRO A 88 5.50 -13.87 6.58
C PRO A 88 5.94 -15.34 6.75
N SER A 89 5.27 -16.09 7.64
CA SER A 89 5.58 -17.50 7.93
C SER A 89 4.92 -18.46 6.95
N GLU A 90 3.98 -17.98 6.14
CA GLU A 90 3.24 -18.78 5.16
C GLU A 90 3.27 -18.09 3.78
N PRO A 91 3.09 -18.84 2.67
CA PRO A 91 3.13 -18.26 1.34
C PRO A 91 1.88 -17.42 1.04
N ILE A 92 2.01 -16.53 0.06
CA ILE A 92 0.86 -15.97 -0.65
C ILE A 92 0.50 -16.98 -1.74
N VAL A 93 -0.70 -17.55 -1.66
CA VAL A 93 -1.16 -18.58 -2.59
C VAL A 93 -1.93 -17.93 -3.72
N ILE A 94 -1.53 -18.19 -4.95
CA ILE A 94 -2.30 -17.85 -6.17
C ILE A 94 -2.88 -19.15 -6.70
N ARG A 95 -4.19 -19.32 -6.55
CA ARG A 95 -4.93 -20.48 -7.04
C ARG A 95 -5.52 -20.19 -8.40
N LEU A 96 -5.22 -21.04 -9.36
CA LEU A 96 -5.71 -20.97 -10.73
C LEU A 96 -6.63 -22.16 -10.98
N HIS A 97 -7.83 -21.90 -11.50
CA HIS A 97 -8.78 -22.95 -11.85
C HIS A 97 -8.74 -23.16 -13.36
N PHE A 98 -8.31 -24.36 -13.78
CA PHE A 98 -8.26 -24.76 -15.18
C PHE A 98 -9.24 -25.89 -15.46
N SER A 99 -9.56 -26.08 -16.75
CA SER A 99 -10.03 -27.37 -17.23
C SER A 99 -8.83 -28.29 -17.42
N LEU A 100 -8.94 -29.53 -16.92
CA LEU A 100 -7.86 -30.50 -16.96
C LEU A 100 -7.55 -30.91 -18.41
N SER A 101 -8.59 -31.10 -19.22
CA SER A 101 -8.49 -31.52 -20.61
C SER A 101 -8.24 -30.38 -21.61
N GLN A 102 -8.59 -29.13 -21.27
CA GLN A 102 -8.54 -27.98 -22.19
C GLN A 102 -7.50 -26.92 -21.78
N TYR A 103 -6.41 -27.31 -21.15
CA TYR A 103 -5.36 -26.35 -20.80
C TYR A 103 -4.85 -25.58 -22.03
N LEU A 104 -4.95 -24.24 -21.99
CA LEU A 104 -4.63 -23.29 -23.07
C LEU A 104 -5.55 -23.30 -24.30
N ASP A 105 -6.42 -24.29 -24.44
CA ASP A 105 -7.40 -24.39 -25.52
C ASP A 105 -8.84 -24.03 -25.06
N GLY A 106 -9.05 -23.96 -23.73
CA GLY A 106 -10.31 -23.61 -23.08
C GLY A 106 -10.41 -22.14 -22.66
N PRO A 107 -11.45 -21.79 -21.88
CA PRO A 107 -11.61 -20.42 -21.36
C PRO A 107 -10.45 -20.02 -20.44
N ALA A 108 -10.22 -18.71 -20.31
CA ALA A 108 -9.20 -18.19 -19.40
C ALA A 108 -9.48 -18.63 -17.96
N PRO A 109 -8.45 -19.04 -17.20
CA PRO A 109 -8.63 -19.52 -15.83
C PRO A 109 -9.13 -18.41 -14.93
N SER A 110 -10.00 -18.76 -13.97
CA SER A 110 -10.26 -17.90 -12.83
C SER A 110 -9.09 -17.96 -11.84
N VAL A 111 -8.94 -16.90 -11.05
CA VAL A 111 -7.84 -16.77 -10.08
C VAL A 111 -8.37 -16.34 -8.72
N GLU A 112 -7.83 -16.96 -7.68
CA GLU A 112 -8.00 -16.59 -6.28
C GLU A 112 -6.63 -16.33 -5.65
N VAL A 113 -6.59 -15.41 -4.69
CA VAL A 113 -5.36 -15.06 -3.97
C VAL A 113 -5.66 -14.99 -2.48
N PHE A 114 -4.98 -15.78 -1.67
CA PHE A 114 -5.23 -15.87 -0.23
C PHE A 114 -3.96 -16.28 0.55
N GLN A 115 -4.02 -16.17 1.87
CA GLN A 115 -3.10 -16.88 2.76
C GLN A 115 -3.89 -17.92 3.57
N PRO A 116 -3.35 -19.13 3.80
CA PRO A 116 -4.08 -20.20 4.49
C PRO A 116 -4.63 -19.80 5.87
N SER A 117 -3.87 -19.05 6.67
CA SER A 117 -4.32 -18.58 7.98
C SER A 117 -5.13 -17.27 7.94
N ASN A 118 -5.23 -16.63 6.78
CA ASN A 118 -5.85 -15.32 6.60
C ASN A 118 -6.59 -15.24 5.25
N THR A 119 -7.68 -16.00 5.11
CA THR A 119 -8.50 -16.03 3.90
C THR A 119 -9.38 -14.79 3.75
N ASP A 120 -9.86 -14.22 4.86
CA ASP A 120 -10.87 -13.15 4.85
C ASP A 120 -10.29 -11.74 5.09
N ASP A 121 -9.17 -11.60 5.80
CA ASP A 121 -8.55 -10.30 6.14
C ASP A 121 -7.32 -9.94 5.29
N PHE A 122 -7.01 -10.73 4.25
CA PHE A 122 -5.90 -10.43 3.33
C PHE A 122 -6.29 -9.33 2.32
N SER A 123 -6.31 -8.10 2.82
CA SER A 123 -6.68 -6.89 2.08
C SER A 123 -6.04 -6.79 0.69
N LEU A 124 -4.74 -7.06 0.56
CA LEU A 124 -4.02 -6.96 -0.72
C LEU A 124 -4.20 -8.15 -1.65
N GLY A 125 -4.66 -9.28 -1.14
CA GLY A 125 -4.98 -10.45 -1.96
C GLY A 125 -5.98 -10.07 -3.04
N LYS A 126 -6.99 -9.27 -2.68
CA LYS A 126 -8.00 -8.84 -3.64
C LYS A 126 -7.45 -7.88 -4.72
N GLN A 127 -6.50 -7.00 -4.37
CA GLN A 127 -5.83 -6.15 -5.36
C GLN A 127 -5.01 -7.01 -6.33
N LEU A 128 -4.21 -7.93 -5.80
CA LEU A 128 -3.39 -8.82 -6.64
C LEU A 128 -4.28 -9.73 -7.50
N GLN A 129 -5.37 -10.27 -6.96
CA GLN A 129 -6.35 -11.07 -7.68
C GLN A 129 -6.93 -10.31 -8.87
N ASN A 130 -7.32 -9.04 -8.69
CA ASN A 130 -7.85 -8.19 -9.77
C ASN A 130 -6.78 -7.95 -10.85
N ILE A 131 -5.54 -7.66 -10.45
CA ILE A 131 -4.40 -7.46 -11.36
C ILE A 131 -4.14 -8.73 -12.17
N LEU A 132 -4.12 -9.89 -11.51
CA LEU A 132 -3.91 -11.18 -12.16
C LEU A 132 -5.08 -11.55 -13.06
N THR A 133 -6.33 -11.26 -12.68
CA THR A 133 -7.50 -11.49 -13.54
C THR A 133 -7.36 -10.74 -14.87
N VAL A 134 -6.99 -9.46 -14.81
CA VAL A 134 -6.76 -8.65 -16.03
C VAL A 134 -5.58 -9.21 -16.84
N PHE A 135 -4.47 -9.54 -16.17
CA PHE A 135 -3.29 -10.14 -16.81
C PHE A 135 -3.62 -11.44 -17.54
N LEU A 136 -4.26 -12.39 -16.86
CA LEU A 136 -4.67 -13.68 -17.41
C LEU A 136 -5.58 -13.48 -18.62
N SER A 137 -6.62 -12.64 -18.50
CA SER A 137 -7.57 -12.40 -19.61
C SER A 137 -6.91 -11.80 -20.86
N ARG A 138 -5.81 -11.04 -20.69
CA ARG A 138 -5.06 -10.44 -21.79
C ARG A 138 -4.08 -11.43 -22.41
N GLU A 139 -3.25 -12.06 -21.59
CA GLU A 139 -2.20 -12.96 -22.08
C GLU A 139 -2.79 -14.26 -22.64
N TRP A 140 -3.87 -14.78 -22.04
CA TRP A 140 -4.53 -16.03 -22.48
C TRP A 140 -4.98 -15.98 -23.94
N LYS A 141 -5.43 -14.81 -24.43
CA LYS A 141 -5.83 -14.61 -25.84
C LYS A 141 -4.69 -14.80 -26.85
N HIS A 142 -3.44 -14.74 -26.40
CA HIS A 142 -2.25 -14.87 -27.23
C HIS A 142 -1.57 -16.24 -27.06
N LEU A 143 -2.11 -17.10 -26.19
CA LEU A 143 -1.64 -18.45 -25.97
C LEU A 143 -2.48 -19.38 -26.83
N THR A 144 -1.83 -20.09 -27.75
CA THR A 144 -2.38 -21.31 -28.35
C THR A 144 -1.28 -22.36 -28.25
N ASN A 145 -1.66 -23.63 -28.10
CA ASN A 145 -0.71 -24.73 -28.06
C ASN A 145 0.22 -24.71 -29.29
N GLU A 146 -0.28 -24.34 -30.47
CA GLU A 146 0.53 -24.17 -31.68
C GLU A 146 1.61 -23.07 -31.54
N ASN A 147 1.27 -21.91 -30.97
CA ASN A 147 2.20 -20.79 -30.83
C ASN A 147 3.30 -21.06 -29.79
N ILE A 148 2.98 -21.79 -28.72
CA ILE A 148 3.93 -22.17 -27.66
C ILE A 148 4.86 -23.28 -28.16
N VAL A 149 4.30 -24.31 -28.80
CA VAL A 149 5.07 -25.42 -29.39
C VAL A 149 5.97 -24.93 -30.53
N VAL A 150 5.52 -24.00 -31.38
CA VAL A 150 6.37 -23.40 -32.43
C VAL A 150 7.53 -22.59 -31.83
N ARG A 151 7.30 -21.85 -30.73
CA ARG A 151 8.36 -21.12 -30.01
C ARG A 151 9.36 -22.05 -29.33
N GLN A 152 8.90 -23.16 -28.75
CA GLN A 152 9.74 -24.17 -28.12
C GLN A 152 10.49 -25.03 -29.16
N LYS A 153 9.87 -25.41 -30.29
CA LYS A 153 10.51 -26.14 -31.40
C LYS A 153 11.58 -25.31 -32.12
N ARG A 154 11.40 -23.98 -32.23
CA ARG A 154 12.49 -23.07 -32.67
C ARG A 154 13.73 -23.16 -31.79
N ARG A 155 13.61 -23.64 -30.54
CA ARG A 155 14.71 -23.86 -29.60
C ARG A 155 15.39 -25.23 -29.81
N GLN A 156 14.60 -26.28 -30.05
CA GLN A 156 15.13 -27.60 -30.37
C GLN A 156 15.79 -27.66 -31.76
N SER A 157 15.39 -26.83 -32.73
CA SER A 157 16.00 -26.84 -34.08
C SER A 157 17.41 -26.22 -34.16
N TRP A 158 17.88 -25.59 -33.08
CA TRP A 158 19.24 -25.05 -32.95
C TRP A 158 20.26 -26.08 -32.48
N PHE A 159 19.81 -27.24 -31.98
CA PHE A 159 20.65 -28.30 -31.46
C PHE A 159 20.36 -29.61 -32.19
N ARG A 160 21.39 -30.23 -32.78
CA ARG A 160 21.30 -31.62 -33.25
C ARG A 160 21.52 -32.59 -32.08
N PRO A 161 21.07 -33.86 -32.17
CA PRO A 161 21.25 -34.88 -31.13
C PRO A 161 22.71 -35.15 -30.72
N SER A 162 23.69 -34.61 -31.44
CA SER A 162 25.13 -34.74 -31.18
C SER A 162 25.83 -33.46 -30.67
N GLY A 163 25.08 -32.46 -30.18
CA GLY A 163 25.66 -31.39 -29.35
C GLY A 163 26.50 -30.32 -30.06
N THR A 164 26.37 -30.12 -31.39
CA THR A 164 27.06 -29.02 -32.09
C THR A 164 26.08 -27.94 -32.58
N ILE A 165 26.40 -26.67 -32.26
CA ILE A 165 25.63 -25.47 -32.64
C ILE A 165 25.80 -25.18 -34.15
N LYS A 166 24.71 -24.89 -34.87
CA LYS A 166 24.79 -24.38 -36.25
C LYS A 166 25.40 -22.97 -36.26
N LYS A 167 26.57 -22.78 -36.88
CA LYS A 167 27.12 -21.46 -37.19
C LYS A 167 26.18 -20.73 -38.17
N VAL A 168 25.48 -19.70 -37.70
CA VAL A 168 24.75 -18.77 -38.57
C VAL A 168 25.57 -17.48 -38.66
N ARG A 169 26.11 -17.20 -39.85
CA ARG A 169 26.55 -15.85 -40.24
C ARG A 169 25.31 -15.08 -40.68
N ALA A 170 24.79 -14.20 -39.82
CA ALA A 170 23.83 -13.19 -40.23
C ALA A 170 24.57 -11.85 -40.40
N ARG A 171 24.62 -11.36 -41.64
CA ARG A 171 25.08 -9.99 -41.97
C ARG A 171 24.08 -8.99 -41.36
N LEU A 172 24.57 -8.09 -40.52
CA LEU A 172 23.83 -6.91 -40.06
C LEU A 172 23.74 -5.90 -41.22
N ASN A 173 22.54 -5.68 -41.75
CA ASN A 173 22.25 -4.46 -42.50
C ASN A 173 21.52 -3.51 -41.54
N VAL A 174 22.21 -2.41 -41.21
CA VAL A 174 21.68 -1.28 -40.44
C VAL A 174 20.87 -0.40 -41.38
N TRP A 175 19.60 -0.16 -41.04
CA TRP A 175 18.88 1.02 -41.52
C TRP A 175 18.06 1.60 -40.36
N LEU A 176 18.46 2.79 -39.92
CA LEU A 176 17.81 3.61 -38.89
C LEU A 176 17.19 4.83 -39.58
N PRO A 177 15.94 5.23 -39.24
CA PRO A 177 15.54 6.61 -39.34
C PRO A 177 15.74 7.31 -37.99
N LEU A 178 16.41 8.46 -38.03
CA LEU A 178 16.58 9.38 -36.91
C LEU A 178 15.23 9.90 -36.39
N SER A 179 15.03 9.91 -35.09
CA SER A 179 14.48 11.11 -34.44
C SER A 179 14.98 11.24 -32.99
N LYS A 180 15.14 12.51 -32.62
CA LYS A 180 16.00 13.06 -31.57
C LYS A 180 15.51 12.71 -30.16
N TYR A 181 16.38 12.14 -29.33
CA TYR A 181 16.39 12.38 -27.89
C TYR A 181 17.83 12.48 -27.39
N VAL A 182 18.05 13.52 -26.58
CA VAL A 182 19.32 13.98 -26.01
C VAL A 182 20.06 12.84 -25.30
N SER A 183 21.26 12.52 -25.77
CA SER A 183 22.15 11.54 -25.18
C SER A 183 22.87 12.16 -23.99
N ILE A 184 22.52 11.77 -22.75
CA ILE A 184 23.39 11.94 -21.60
C ILE A 184 24.28 10.69 -21.56
N GLN A 185 25.52 10.83 -22.04
CA GLN A 185 26.55 9.78 -21.89
C GLN A 185 27.00 9.74 -20.42
N VAL A 186 26.75 8.62 -19.73
CA VAL A 186 27.51 8.26 -18.53
C VAL A 186 28.34 7.05 -18.88
N VAL A 187 29.66 7.24 -18.84
CA VAL A 187 30.67 6.20 -19.05
C VAL A 187 30.57 5.20 -17.90
N VAL A 188 30.11 3.99 -18.18
CA VAL A 188 30.28 2.85 -17.25
C VAL A 188 31.56 2.14 -17.67
N SER A 189 32.65 2.44 -16.95
CA SER A 189 33.89 1.70 -17.05
C SER A 189 33.62 0.22 -16.77
N ALA A 190 33.93 -0.63 -17.73
CA ALA A 190 33.78 -2.07 -17.63
C ALA A 190 34.68 -2.62 -16.51
N VAL A 191 34.09 -2.96 -15.36
CA VAL A 191 34.75 -3.78 -14.34
C VAL A 191 34.35 -5.23 -14.59
N LYS A 192 35.30 -6.02 -15.11
CA LYS A 192 35.26 -7.48 -15.04
C LYS A 192 35.44 -7.89 -13.59
N SER A 193 34.36 -8.33 -12.93
CA SER A 193 34.47 -9.24 -11.79
C SER A 193 33.17 -10.01 -11.62
N SER A 194 33.29 -11.33 -11.47
CA SER A 194 32.23 -12.28 -11.12
C SER A 194 31.74 -12.10 -9.68
N ALA A 195 31.22 -10.93 -9.34
CA ALA A 195 30.61 -10.67 -8.05
C ALA A 195 29.15 -11.12 -8.11
N GLN A 196 28.80 -12.17 -7.36
CA GLN A 196 27.41 -12.52 -7.09
C GLN A 196 26.73 -11.33 -6.43
N ILE A 197 25.76 -10.75 -7.13
CA ILE A 197 24.90 -9.68 -6.60
C ILE A 197 24.08 -10.30 -5.47
N SER A 198 24.26 -9.79 -4.25
CA SER A 198 23.51 -10.29 -3.10
C SER A 198 22.03 -9.93 -3.22
N THR A 199 21.14 -10.72 -2.60
CA THR A 199 19.69 -10.49 -2.54
C THR A 199 19.37 -9.07 -2.04
N LYS A 200 20.20 -8.51 -1.18
CA LYS A 200 20.12 -7.15 -0.65
C LYS A 200 20.39 -6.06 -1.69
N GLN A 201 21.36 -6.28 -2.58
CA GLN A 201 21.68 -5.36 -3.69
C GLN A 201 20.63 -5.42 -4.81
N LEU A 202 20.01 -6.59 -5.04
CA LEU A 202 18.85 -6.73 -5.92
C LEU A 202 17.63 -5.94 -5.39
N ILE A 203 17.39 -6.00 -4.08
CA ILE A 203 16.33 -5.25 -3.40
C ILE A 203 16.59 -3.73 -3.49
N GLU A 204 17.83 -3.27 -3.29
CA GLU A 204 18.18 -1.84 -3.46
C GLU A 204 17.99 -1.35 -4.91
N LEU A 205 18.25 -2.19 -5.90
CA LEU A 205 17.97 -1.90 -7.32
C LEU A 205 16.46 -1.87 -7.63
N LEU A 206 15.66 -2.74 -7.00
CA LEU A 206 14.20 -2.81 -7.14
C LEU A 206 13.48 -1.58 -6.55
N PHE A 207 14.08 -0.87 -5.60
CA PHE A 207 13.55 0.37 -5.03
C PHE A 207 14.13 1.65 -5.67
N SER A 208 14.94 1.52 -6.71
CA SER A 208 15.37 2.65 -7.55
C SER A 208 14.25 3.08 -8.51
N THR A 209 14.24 4.36 -8.88
CA THR A 209 13.26 4.94 -9.81
C THR A 209 13.20 4.26 -11.19
N GLN A 210 14.22 3.46 -11.56
CA GLN A 210 14.28 2.70 -12.81
C GLN A 210 13.49 1.37 -12.76
N ALA A 211 13.36 0.72 -11.61
CA ALA A 211 12.61 -0.53 -11.47
C ALA A 211 11.08 -0.32 -11.62
N ILE A 212 10.60 0.88 -11.30
CA ILE A 212 9.18 1.24 -11.33
C ILE A 212 8.62 1.29 -12.78
N GLY A 213 9.48 1.49 -13.79
CA GLY A 213 9.08 1.39 -15.19
C GLY A 213 8.80 -0.04 -15.67
N HIS A 214 9.35 -1.05 -14.99
CA HIS A 214 9.33 -2.45 -15.40
C HIS A 214 8.36 -3.33 -14.59
N CYS A 215 7.72 -2.83 -13.53
CA CYS A 215 6.87 -3.68 -12.69
C CYS A 215 5.55 -4.12 -13.37
N LYS A 216 5.14 -3.47 -14.48
CA LYS A 216 3.99 -3.89 -15.30
C LYS A 216 4.37 -4.59 -16.59
N THR A 217 5.66 -4.74 -16.90
CA THR A 217 6.07 -5.43 -18.14
C THR A 217 5.80 -6.92 -18.03
N THR A 218 5.06 -7.47 -18.99
CA THR A 218 4.79 -8.90 -19.09
C THR A 218 6.10 -9.69 -19.14
N PRO A 219 6.37 -10.63 -18.21
CA PRO A 219 7.51 -11.52 -18.27
C PRO A 219 7.47 -12.41 -19.51
N THR A 220 8.62 -12.94 -19.92
CA THR A 220 8.69 -13.82 -21.09
C THR A 220 8.04 -15.19 -20.82
N LEU A 221 7.36 -15.76 -21.81
CA LEU A 221 6.83 -17.15 -21.83
C LEU A 221 7.92 -18.24 -21.97
N GLN A 222 9.18 -17.94 -21.70
CA GLN A 222 10.30 -18.83 -21.99
C GLN A 222 10.23 -20.18 -21.25
N HIS A 223 9.59 -20.20 -20.08
CA HIS A 223 9.54 -21.34 -19.16
C HIS A 223 8.10 -21.78 -18.86
N GLY A 224 7.17 -21.52 -19.78
CA GLY A 224 5.75 -21.81 -19.57
C GLY A 224 4.96 -20.61 -19.02
N PHE A 225 3.65 -20.75 -19.09
CA PHE A 225 2.67 -19.78 -18.63
C PHE A 225 2.59 -19.72 -17.10
N LEU A 226 2.63 -20.86 -16.39
CA LEU A 226 2.61 -20.84 -14.92
C LEU A 226 3.82 -20.07 -14.33
N VAL A 227 5.01 -20.25 -14.89
CA VAL A 227 6.21 -19.49 -14.51
C VAL A 227 6.07 -18.00 -14.86
N GLN A 228 5.39 -17.67 -15.97
CA GLN A 228 5.13 -16.28 -16.34
C GLN A 228 4.24 -15.58 -15.30
N ILE A 229 3.18 -16.24 -14.84
CA ILE A 229 2.29 -15.74 -13.79
C ILE A 229 3.07 -15.52 -12.49
N MET A 230 3.86 -16.53 -12.08
CA MET A 230 4.65 -16.46 -10.85
C MET A 230 5.61 -15.26 -10.87
N ARG A 231 6.36 -15.08 -11.95
CA ARG A 231 7.26 -13.92 -12.13
C ARG A 231 6.52 -12.59 -12.16
N TYR A 232 5.37 -12.54 -12.81
CA TYR A 232 4.58 -11.31 -12.87
C TYR A 232 4.09 -10.92 -11.48
N ALA A 233 3.59 -11.88 -10.70
CA ALA A 233 3.18 -11.64 -9.32
C ALA A 233 4.36 -11.18 -8.44
N GLU A 234 5.53 -11.84 -8.52
CA GLU A 234 6.75 -11.43 -7.80
C GLU A 234 7.19 -10.00 -8.16
N GLN A 235 6.99 -9.56 -9.41
CA GLN A 235 7.24 -8.18 -9.85
C GLN A 235 6.20 -7.18 -9.32
N ARG A 236 4.92 -7.58 -9.25
CA ARG A 236 3.83 -6.71 -8.82
C ARG A 236 3.80 -6.51 -7.32
N ILE A 237 3.93 -7.58 -6.52
CA ILE A 237 3.70 -7.56 -5.06
C ILE A 237 4.47 -6.42 -4.35
N PRO A 238 5.78 -6.20 -4.56
CA PRO A 238 6.53 -5.14 -3.87
C PRO A 238 6.10 -3.73 -4.23
N THR A 239 5.34 -3.55 -5.32
CA THR A 239 4.96 -2.24 -5.87
C THR A 239 3.47 -1.92 -5.74
N LEU A 240 2.65 -2.83 -5.18
CA LEU A 240 1.18 -2.71 -5.17
C LEU A 240 0.68 -1.40 -4.55
N ASN A 241 1.39 -0.90 -3.54
CA ASN A 241 1.10 0.35 -2.85
C ASN A 241 1.43 1.63 -3.63
N GLU A 242 2.14 1.53 -4.75
CA GLU A 242 2.36 2.65 -5.67
C GLU A 242 1.14 2.89 -6.59
N TYR A 243 0.23 1.91 -6.67
CA TYR A 243 -0.87 1.88 -7.61
C TYR A 243 -2.22 1.94 -6.89
N CYS A 244 -3.22 2.43 -7.62
CA CYS A 244 -4.60 2.44 -7.16
C CYS A 244 -5.11 1.01 -7.00
N VAL A 245 -5.68 0.69 -5.84
CA VAL A 245 -6.27 -0.64 -5.57
C VAL A 245 -7.42 -1.02 -6.51
N VAL A 246 -8.09 -0.02 -7.10
CA VAL A 246 -9.25 -0.23 -7.98
C VAL A 246 -8.85 -0.29 -9.45
N CYS A 247 -8.12 0.71 -9.95
CA CYS A 247 -7.80 0.81 -11.38
C CYS A 247 -6.36 0.45 -11.74
N ASP A 248 -5.54 0.10 -10.74
CA ASP A 248 -4.12 -0.18 -10.91
C ASP A 248 -3.33 0.97 -11.57
N GLU A 249 -3.84 2.19 -11.62
CA GLU A 249 -3.09 3.35 -12.13
C GLU A 249 -2.13 3.91 -11.07
N ARG A 250 -0.97 4.40 -11.50
CA ARG A 250 0.06 4.90 -10.58
C ARG A 250 -0.44 6.14 -9.85
N HIS A 251 -0.21 6.19 -8.54
CA HIS A 251 -0.54 7.38 -7.77
C HIS A 251 0.39 8.56 -8.13
N VAL A 252 -0.20 9.70 -8.48
CA VAL A 252 0.53 10.97 -8.69
C VAL A 252 0.68 11.67 -7.34
N ILE A 253 1.46 11.09 -6.42
CA ILE A 253 1.67 11.64 -5.08
C ILE A 253 3.07 12.24 -4.99
N GLN A 254 3.15 13.52 -4.62
CA GLN A 254 4.42 14.26 -4.44
C GLN A 254 5.36 13.67 -3.37
N ASN A 255 4.86 12.77 -2.52
CA ASN A 255 5.56 12.22 -1.34
C ASN A 255 5.77 10.69 -1.37
N GLY A 256 5.70 10.05 -2.54
CA GLY A 256 6.01 8.63 -2.71
C GLY A 256 4.85 7.64 -2.42
N PRO A 257 5.08 6.33 -2.61
CA PRO A 257 4.08 5.28 -2.43
C PRO A 257 3.57 5.16 -0.98
N MET A 258 2.35 4.67 -0.81
CA MET A 258 1.67 4.60 0.49
C MET A 258 2.05 3.31 1.25
N LEU A 259 1.89 3.22 2.57
CA LEU A 259 2.02 1.92 3.25
C LEU A 259 0.69 1.16 3.12
N LYS A 260 -0.40 1.89 3.34
CA LYS A 260 -1.79 1.66 2.91
C LYS A 260 -2.02 1.19 1.46
N PRO A 261 -2.74 0.11 1.12
CA PRO A 261 -3.45 0.08 -0.15
C PRO A 261 -4.33 1.34 -0.27
N ALA A 262 -4.30 2.01 -1.43
CA ALA A 262 -4.91 3.34 -1.57
C ALA A 262 -5.65 3.50 -2.89
N VAL A 263 -6.66 4.37 -2.87
CA VAL A 263 -7.49 4.71 -4.02
C VAL A 263 -7.08 6.04 -4.63
N CYS A 264 -7.07 6.14 -5.96
CA CYS A 264 -6.77 7.39 -6.66
C CYS A 264 -7.98 8.34 -6.64
N THR A 265 -7.81 9.56 -7.15
CA THR A 265 -8.85 10.60 -7.13
C THR A 265 -9.90 10.46 -8.24
N ARG A 266 -9.92 9.36 -9.01
CA ARG A 266 -10.95 9.11 -10.02
C ARG A 266 -12.26 8.76 -9.34
N GLU A 267 -13.35 9.43 -9.73
CA GLU A 267 -14.71 9.24 -9.20
C GLU A 267 -15.11 7.77 -9.04
N LEU A 268 -15.00 7.00 -10.12
CA LEU A 268 -15.33 5.57 -10.12
C LEU A 268 -14.49 4.77 -9.11
N CYS A 269 -13.21 5.10 -8.96
CA CYS A 269 -12.34 4.40 -8.02
C CYS A 269 -12.72 4.73 -6.57
N VAL A 270 -12.93 6.02 -6.27
CA VAL A 270 -13.37 6.48 -4.94
C VAL A 270 -14.72 5.84 -4.58
N PHE A 271 -15.67 5.77 -5.52
CA PHE A 271 -16.96 5.12 -5.33
C PHE A 271 -16.83 3.61 -5.09
N SER A 272 -16.10 2.90 -5.94
CA SER A 272 -15.87 1.46 -5.76
C SER A 272 -15.24 1.15 -4.41
N PHE A 273 -14.25 1.94 -4.00
CA PHE A 273 -13.53 1.70 -2.75
C PHE A 273 -14.36 2.03 -1.51
N TYR A 274 -14.88 3.26 -1.40
CA TYR A 274 -15.55 3.71 -0.17
C TYR A 274 -17.03 3.36 -0.10
N THR A 275 -17.72 3.22 -1.23
CA THR A 275 -19.17 3.01 -1.26
C THR A 275 -19.56 1.58 -1.52
N LEU A 276 -18.90 0.90 -2.46
CA LEU A 276 -19.16 -0.51 -2.75
C LEU A 276 -18.38 -1.47 -1.84
N GLY A 277 -17.49 -0.94 -0.98
CA GLY A 277 -16.64 -1.78 -0.14
C GLY A 277 -15.76 -2.72 -0.96
N VAL A 278 -15.41 -2.35 -2.20
CA VAL A 278 -14.38 -3.07 -2.94
C VAL A 278 -13.12 -2.93 -2.10
N MET A 279 -12.69 -4.04 -1.47
CA MET A 279 -11.65 -4.12 -0.43
C MET A 279 -12.11 -3.90 1.03
N SER A 280 -13.36 -4.20 1.41
CA SER A 280 -13.88 -4.00 2.79
C SER A 280 -13.00 -4.59 3.90
N GLY A 281 -12.34 -5.74 3.67
CA GLY A 281 -11.35 -6.31 4.61
C GLY A 281 -10.08 -5.46 4.84
N ALA A 282 -9.85 -4.41 4.03
CA ALA A 282 -8.77 -3.44 4.18
C ALA A 282 -9.19 -2.15 4.92
N THR A 283 -10.48 -1.81 4.82
CA THR A 283 -11.06 -0.57 5.35
C THR A 283 -11.77 -0.78 6.68
N ASP A 284 -12.18 -2.01 6.95
CA ASP A 284 -12.80 -2.40 8.20
C ASP A 284 -11.69 -2.67 9.23
N GLU A 285 -11.71 -1.85 10.28
CA GLU A 285 -10.86 -1.95 11.46
C GLU A 285 -9.39 -1.53 11.29
N VAL A 286 -9.15 -0.23 11.07
CA VAL A 286 -8.14 0.38 11.94
C VAL A 286 -8.87 0.66 13.25
N ALA A 287 -8.66 -0.19 14.27
CA ALA A 287 -9.00 0.08 15.66
C ALA A 287 -8.24 1.33 16.11
N THR A 288 -8.69 2.48 15.60
CA THR A 288 -8.09 3.78 15.83
C THR A 288 -8.68 4.24 17.14
N GLY A 289 -7.83 4.31 18.18
CA GLY A 289 -8.29 4.75 19.50
C GLY A 289 -9.07 6.05 19.40
N ALA A 290 -10.13 6.20 20.19
CA ALA A 290 -11.06 7.32 20.12
C ALA A 290 -10.35 8.69 20.11
N GLU A 291 -9.27 8.83 20.89
CA GLU A 291 -8.45 10.03 20.95
C GLU A 291 -7.72 10.36 19.65
N VAL A 292 -7.25 9.35 18.91
CA VAL A 292 -6.63 9.58 17.60
C VAL A 292 -7.67 10.11 16.61
N VAL A 293 -8.88 9.54 16.63
CA VAL A 293 -9.97 10.03 15.77
C VAL A 293 -10.30 11.48 16.09
N ASP A 294 -10.43 11.82 17.38
CA ASP A 294 -10.68 13.19 17.82
C ASP A 294 -9.57 14.14 17.41
N LEU A 295 -8.31 13.73 17.55
CA LEU A 295 -7.17 14.56 17.15
C LEU A 295 -7.18 14.86 15.64
N LEU A 296 -7.41 13.83 14.80
CA LEU A 296 -7.48 13.99 13.36
C LEU A 296 -8.62 14.92 12.94
N VAL A 297 -9.79 14.79 13.57
CA VAL A 297 -10.94 15.68 13.35
C VAL A 297 -10.65 17.10 13.83
N ALA A 298 -9.99 17.28 14.98
CA ALA A 298 -9.58 18.58 15.50
C ALA A 298 -8.60 19.31 14.57
N MET A 299 -7.60 18.61 14.04
CA MET A 299 -6.64 19.16 13.07
C MET A 299 -7.33 19.55 11.75
N CYS A 300 -8.25 18.72 11.24
CA CYS A 300 -9.08 19.06 10.08
C CYS A 300 -9.88 20.35 10.36
N ARG A 301 -10.51 20.45 11.53
CA ARG A 301 -11.27 21.64 11.92
C ARG A 301 -10.41 22.88 11.96
N ALA A 302 -9.25 22.82 12.61
CA ALA A 302 -8.34 23.96 12.69
C ALA A 302 -7.84 24.40 11.32
N ALA A 303 -7.45 23.46 10.46
CA ALA A 303 -7.02 23.75 9.09
C ALA A 303 -8.13 24.41 8.27
N LEU A 304 -9.38 24.00 8.45
CA LEU A 304 -10.55 24.52 7.72
C LEU A 304 -11.01 25.90 8.23
N GLN A 305 -10.81 26.17 9.52
CA GLN A 305 -11.11 27.46 10.16
C GLN A 305 -10.02 28.51 9.91
N SER A 306 -8.80 28.09 9.55
CA SER A 306 -7.69 28.99 9.25
C SER A 306 -7.98 29.89 8.04
N SER A 307 -7.52 31.15 8.11
CA SER A 307 -7.51 32.06 6.95
C SER A 307 -6.67 31.51 5.79
N ARG A 308 -5.70 30.63 6.10
CA ARG A 308 -4.79 29.99 5.16
C ARG A 308 -5.33 28.68 4.57
N LYS A 309 -6.59 28.29 4.84
CA LYS A 309 -7.18 27.01 4.40
C LYS A 309 -7.00 26.69 2.91
N GLY A 310 -7.00 27.72 2.05
CA GLY A 310 -6.72 27.57 0.61
C GLY A 310 -5.36 26.97 0.27
N ILE A 311 -4.39 27.10 1.19
CA ILE A 311 -3.02 26.65 1.08
C ILE A 311 -2.79 25.38 1.90
N ILE A 312 -3.23 25.37 3.17
CA ILE A 312 -2.83 24.35 4.15
C ILE A 312 -3.82 23.17 4.30
N PHE A 313 -5.06 23.31 3.80
CA PHE A 313 -6.03 22.22 3.81
C PHE A 313 -5.75 21.27 2.62
N GLU A 314 -4.59 20.62 2.68
CA GLU A 314 -4.10 19.70 1.66
C GLU A 314 -3.58 18.41 2.30
N PRO A 315 -4.01 17.22 1.82
CA PRO A 315 -4.95 17.00 0.72
C PRO A 315 -6.37 17.48 1.03
N TYR A 316 -7.07 17.94 -0.02
CA TYR A 316 -8.53 18.17 0.01
C TYR A 316 -9.30 16.83 -0.19
N PRO A 317 -10.46 16.62 0.47
CA PRO A 317 -11.22 15.38 0.39
C PRO A 317 -11.71 15.05 -1.01
N SER A 318 -11.71 13.76 -1.31
CA SER A 318 -12.37 13.16 -2.47
C SER A 318 -13.46 12.23 -1.94
N VAL A 319 -14.69 12.74 -1.88
CA VAL A 319 -15.84 12.04 -1.30
C VAL A 319 -16.98 12.05 -2.31
N VAL A 320 -17.53 10.87 -2.58
CA VAL A 320 -18.64 10.68 -3.53
C VAL A 320 -19.94 11.21 -2.92
N ASP A 321 -20.81 11.75 -3.77
CA ASP A 321 -22.14 12.15 -3.35
C ASP A 321 -23.01 10.91 -3.05
N PRO A 322 -23.54 10.76 -1.82
CA PRO A 322 -24.40 9.64 -1.42
C PRO A 322 -25.66 9.49 -2.27
N PHE A 323 -26.16 10.56 -2.88
CA PHE A 323 -27.35 10.55 -3.72
C PHE A 323 -27.01 10.42 -5.21
N ASN A 324 -25.76 10.67 -5.61
CA ASN A 324 -25.33 10.54 -6.99
C ASN A 324 -23.89 9.99 -7.09
N PRO A 325 -23.73 8.67 -7.28
CA PRO A 325 -22.42 8.03 -7.24
C PRO A 325 -21.49 8.41 -8.41
N LYS A 326 -22.01 9.13 -9.41
CA LYS A 326 -21.23 9.59 -10.57
C LYS A 326 -20.48 10.90 -10.31
N ILE A 327 -20.71 11.56 -9.18
CA ILE A 327 -20.08 12.86 -8.87
C ILE A 327 -19.41 12.85 -7.49
N LEU A 328 -18.36 13.65 -7.34
CA LEU A 328 -17.78 13.92 -6.01
C LEU A 328 -18.48 15.11 -5.35
N ALA A 329 -19.07 14.89 -4.18
CA ALA A 329 -19.53 15.97 -3.31
C ALA A 329 -18.36 16.83 -2.78
N PHE A 330 -17.20 16.20 -2.55
CA PHE A 330 -15.95 16.91 -2.28
C PHE A 330 -14.90 16.54 -3.32
N SER A 331 -14.39 17.54 -4.06
CA SER A 331 -13.38 17.34 -5.09
C SER A 331 -12.22 18.34 -4.93
N PRO A 332 -10.96 17.89 -5.01
CA PRO A 332 -9.80 18.79 -5.04
C PRO A 332 -9.84 19.79 -6.22
N LYS A 333 -10.53 19.43 -7.31
CA LYS A 333 -10.69 20.28 -8.50
C LYS A 333 -11.72 21.40 -8.29
N ARG A 334 -12.72 21.17 -7.43
CA ARG A 334 -13.82 22.10 -7.13
C ARG A 334 -14.02 22.15 -5.63
N LYS A 335 -13.21 22.97 -4.96
CA LYS A 335 -13.18 23.05 -3.50
C LYS A 335 -14.36 23.87 -2.98
N SER A 336 -15.16 23.29 -2.09
CA SER A 336 -16.26 23.95 -1.40
C SER A 336 -16.07 23.88 0.11
N TYR A 337 -15.29 24.82 0.64
CA TYR A 337 -14.97 24.87 2.07
C TYR A 337 -16.20 25.08 2.96
N ASN A 338 -17.21 25.83 2.50
CA ASN A 338 -18.44 26.05 3.25
C ASN A 338 -19.26 24.75 3.40
N ARG A 339 -19.38 23.97 2.33
CA ARG A 339 -20.08 22.67 2.39
C ARG A 339 -19.31 21.66 3.25
N LEU A 340 -17.98 21.68 3.14
CA LEU A 340 -17.09 20.85 3.93
C LEU A 340 -17.18 21.17 5.42
N GLN A 341 -17.24 22.46 5.78
CA GLN A 341 -17.41 22.91 7.16
C GLN A 341 -18.72 22.39 7.74
N LYS A 342 -19.83 22.51 7.01
CA LYS A 342 -21.14 21.97 7.45
C LYS A 342 -21.09 20.46 7.72
N ALA A 343 -20.50 19.68 6.81
CA ALA A 343 -20.34 18.24 7.02
C ALA A 343 -19.46 17.93 8.24
N LEU A 344 -18.37 18.67 8.42
CA LEU A 344 -17.48 18.52 9.57
C LEU A 344 -18.16 18.91 10.89
N ASP A 345 -19.01 19.94 10.90
CA ASP A 345 -19.78 20.34 12.07
C ASP A 345 -20.75 19.23 12.51
N SER A 346 -21.37 18.51 11.56
CA SER A 346 -22.18 17.32 11.85
C SER A 346 -21.36 16.18 12.45
N VAL A 347 -20.14 15.94 11.95
CA VAL A 347 -19.21 14.96 12.55
C VAL A 347 -18.89 15.34 13.99
N LEU A 348 -18.58 16.62 14.25
CA LEU A 348 -18.26 17.14 15.58
C LEU A 348 -19.45 17.01 16.54
N LEU A 349 -20.66 17.31 16.08
CA LEU A 349 -21.88 17.22 16.88
C LEU A 349 -22.11 15.78 17.37
N ILE A 350 -22.03 14.81 16.47
CA ILE A 350 -22.31 13.41 16.82
C ILE A 350 -21.20 12.83 17.67
N ARG A 351 -19.94 13.16 17.42
CA ARG A 351 -18.84 12.70 18.30
C ARG A 351 -18.93 13.26 19.73
N ARG A 352 -19.60 14.40 19.93
CA ARG A 352 -19.87 14.96 21.27
C ARG A 352 -21.04 14.28 21.96
N MET A 353 -22.00 13.74 21.20
CA MET A 353 -23.27 13.24 21.73
C MET A 353 -23.38 11.71 21.74
N ALA A 354 -22.68 11.03 20.85
CA ALA A 354 -22.87 9.60 20.60
C ALA A 354 -21.92 8.75 21.45
N GLN A 355 -22.51 7.97 22.34
CA GLN A 355 -21.94 6.78 22.97
C GLN A 355 -22.64 5.58 22.33
N GLY A 356 -21.89 4.60 21.80
CA GLY A 356 -22.48 3.41 21.22
C GLY A 356 -21.69 2.78 20.06
N PRO A 357 -22.19 1.66 19.52
CA PRO A 357 -21.55 0.95 18.41
C PRO A 357 -21.50 1.80 17.13
N TYR A 358 -20.46 1.58 16.32
CA TYR A 358 -20.16 2.36 15.12
C TYR A 358 -21.32 2.40 14.09
N SER A 359 -22.11 1.33 14.01
CA SER A 359 -23.30 1.24 13.15
C SER A 359 -24.39 2.24 13.55
N GLU A 360 -24.53 2.54 14.84
CA GLU A 360 -25.50 3.52 15.34
C GLU A 360 -25.00 4.96 15.13
N ILE A 361 -23.70 5.18 15.35
CA ILE A 361 -23.05 6.47 15.04
C ILE A 361 -23.22 6.82 13.56
N LYS A 362 -23.06 5.83 12.66
CA LYS A 362 -23.29 6.02 11.23
C LYS A 362 -24.72 6.47 10.92
N LYS A 363 -25.73 5.77 11.44
CA LYS A 363 -27.15 6.11 11.21
C LYS A 363 -27.47 7.53 11.68
N GLN A 364 -26.93 7.93 12.83
CA GLN A 364 -27.07 9.28 13.34
C GLN A 364 -26.40 10.32 12.42
N MET A 365 -25.20 10.02 11.90
CA MET A 365 -24.50 10.88 10.94
C MET A 365 -25.29 11.06 9.66
N ASP A 366 -25.75 9.97 9.07
CA ASP A 366 -26.50 9.99 7.82
C ASP A 366 -27.82 10.77 7.94
N LYS A 367 -28.44 10.77 9.14
CA LYS A 367 -29.66 11.54 9.42
C LYS A 367 -29.43 13.05 9.50
N ILE A 368 -28.28 13.50 10.01
CA ILE A 368 -27.96 14.94 10.16
C ILE A 368 -27.40 15.49 8.85
N ASP A 369 -26.37 14.84 8.31
CA ASP A 369 -25.76 15.20 7.04
C ASP A 369 -25.21 13.93 6.37
N PRO A 370 -25.73 13.56 5.18
CA PRO A 370 -25.31 12.35 4.49
C PRO A 370 -23.83 12.36 4.07
N LEU A 371 -23.15 13.52 4.10
CA LEU A 371 -21.70 13.62 3.88
C LEU A 371 -20.87 13.51 5.16
N ALA A 372 -21.45 13.52 6.35
CA ALA A 372 -20.71 13.49 7.61
C ALA A 372 -19.93 12.18 7.78
N TYR A 373 -20.61 11.04 7.61
CA TYR A 373 -19.97 9.74 7.74
C TYR A 373 -18.92 9.47 6.64
N PRO A 374 -19.20 9.69 5.34
CA PRO A 374 -18.19 9.59 4.29
C PRO A 374 -16.98 10.51 4.51
N LEU A 375 -17.19 11.72 5.04
CA LEU A 375 -16.10 12.63 5.39
C LEU A 375 -15.25 12.08 6.55
N LEU A 376 -15.88 11.55 7.59
CA LEU A 376 -15.16 10.93 8.71
C LEU A 376 -14.32 9.73 8.22
N GLN A 377 -14.89 8.86 7.39
CA GLN A 377 -14.15 7.75 6.78
C GLN A 377 -12.94 8.27 5.99
N TRP A 378 -13.09 9.34 5.21
CA TRP A 378 -11.98 9.95 4.49
C TRP A 378 -10.91 10.51 5.45
N ILE A 379 -11.29 11.18 6.55
CA ILE A 379 -10.33 11.71 7.54
C ILE A 379 -9.48 10.57 8.12
N LEU A 380 -10.10 9.45 8.47
CA LEU A 380 -9.43 8.28 9.02
C LEU A 380 -8.56 7.57 7.99
N ALA A 381 -9.09 7.30 6.80
CA ALA A 381 -8.38 6.58 5.74
C ALA A 381 -7.23 7.39 5.13
N SER A 382 -7.33 8.72 5.13
CA SER A 382 -6.28 9.61 4.62
C SER A 382 -5.11 9.79 5.59
N ASN A 383 -5.20 9.30 6.84
CA ASN A 383 -4.12 9.38 7.81
C ASN A 383 -2.97 8.43 7.43
N ARG A 384 -1.96 8.95 6.75
CA ARG A 384 -0.80 8.18 6.27
C ARG A 384 0.26 7.92 7.32
N SER A 385 0.24 8.68 8.43
CA SER A 385 1.28 8.62 9.47
C SER A 385 1.21 7.41 10.40
N HIS A 386 0.11 6.64 10.34
CA HIS A 386 -0.27 5.65 11.36
C HIS A 386 0.04 6.11 12.78
N ILE A 387 -0.62 7.21 13.15
CA ILE A 387 -0.55 7.76 14.49
C ILE A 387 -1.24 6.83 15.49
N VAL A 388 -0.54 6.47 16.57
CA VAL A 388 -1.02 5.59 17.63
C VAL A 388 -0.76 6.25 18.97
N LYS A 389 -1.74 6.23 19.87
CA LYS A 389 -1.56 6.74 21.22
C LYS A 389 -0.62 5.82 22.01
N LEU A 390 0.38 6.41 22.67
CA LEU A 390 1.26 5.66 23.57
C LEU A 390 0.50 5.25 24.83
N PRO A 391 0.55 3.97 25.23
CA PRO A 391 0.02 3.53 26.51
C PRO A 391 0.83 4.16 27.65
N TRP A 392 0.23 4.31 28.83
CA TRP A 392 0.80 5.08 29.94
C TRP A 392 2.21 4.60 30.36
N ASN A 393 2.45 3.30 30.32
CA ASN A 393 3.73 2.67 30.63
C ASN A 393 4.83 2.88 29.57
N ARG A 394 4.51 3.48 28.42
CA ARG A 394 5.43 3.77 27.31
C ARG A 394 5.55 5.26 26.99
N GLN A 395 4.93 6.12 27.80
CA GLN A 395 5.01 7.56 27.61
C GLN A 395 6.40 8.08 27.99
N LEU A 396 6.89 9.06 27.23
CA LEU A 396 8.09 9.83 27.53
C LEU A 396 7.77 10.74 28.70
N LYS A 397 8.37 10.44 29.86
CA LYS A 397 8.06 11.09 31.14
C LYS A 397 8.39 12.57 31.10
N PHE A 398 9.48 12.93 30.43
CA PHE A 398 9.93 14.32 30.32
C PHE A 398 8.97 15.25 29.57
N MET A 399 8.00 14.73 28.81
CA MET A 399 7.04 15.56 28.07
C MET A 399 5.83 15.99 28.91
N HIS A 400 5.53 15.31 30.02
CA HIS A 400 4.48 15.73 30.97
C HIS A 400 3.10 16.03 30.33
N THR A 401 2.73 15.30 29.27
CA THR A 401 1.36 15.29 28.73
C THR A 401 0.87 13.84 28.60
N PRO A 402 -0.41 13.56 28.91
CA PRO A 402 -1.00 12.23 28.67
C PRO A 402 -1.28 11.98 27.18
N HIS A 403 -1.24 13.02 26.33
CA HIS A 403 -1.52 12.96 24.89
C HIS A 403 -0.23 12.82 24.09
N GLN A 404 0.38 11.64 24.20
CA GLN A 404 1.59 11.30 23.46
C GLN A 404 1.26 10.28 22.39
N PHE A 405 1.67 10.57 21.17
CA PHE A 405 1.40 9.75 20.02
C PHE A 405 2.70 9.38 19.33
N LEU A 406 2.78 8.13 18.89
CA LEU A 406 3.82 7.60 18.04
C LEU A 406 3.34 7.66 16.59
N LEU A 407 4.19 8.11 15.68
CA LEU A 407 3.95 8.07 14.25
C LEU A 407 4.74 6.88 13.70
N ILE A 408 4.02 5.78 13.44
CA ILE A 408 4.61 4.49 13.08
C ILE A 408 5.07 4.44 11.63
N SER A 409 4.51 5.27 10.74
CA SER A 409 4.75 5.09 9.31
C SER A 409 4.82 6.41 8.56
N GLY A 410 5.97 6.71 7.94
CA GLY A 410 6.02 7.58 6.77
C GLY A 410 5.69 6.78 5.49
N PRO A 411 5.56 7.44 4.32
CA PRO A 411 5.56 6.74 3.02
C PRO A 411 6.75 5.76 2.95
N PRO A 412 6.59 4.46 2.61
CA PRO A 412 7.67 3.47 2.68
C PRO A 412 8.93 3.87 1.93
N SER A 413 8.77 4.54 0.78
CA SER A 413 9.93 5.06 0.04
C SER A 413 10.70 6.14 0.81
N LYS A 414 10.00 7.01 1.56
CA LYS A 414 10.61 8.06 2.37
C LYS A 414 11.33 7.45 3.56
N GLU A 415 10.71 6.47 4.23
CA GLU A 415 11.36 5.73 5.33
C GLU A 415 12.59 4.97 4.82
N ALA A 416 12.51 4.27 3.68
CA ALA A 416 13.66 3.57 3.11
C ALA A 416 14.84 4.51 2.79
N ARG A 417 14.55 5.69 2.21
CA ARG A 417 15.57 6.73 1.97
C ARG A 417 16.15 7.27 3.28
N PHE A 418 15.30 7.53 4.28
CA PHE A 418 15.74 7.95 5.61
C PHE A 418 16.65 6.90 6.26
N GLN A 419 16.27 5.62 6.23
CA GLN A 419 17.05 4.51 6.79
C GLN A 419 18.41 4.34 6.08
N THR A 420 18.44 4.52 4.77
CA THR A 420 19.69 4.50 3.99
C THR A 420 20.61 5.65 4.43
N ALA A 421 20.08 6.87 4.52
CA ALA A 421 20.82 8.03 4.98
C ALA A 421 21.29 7.90 6.44
N ARG A 422 20.47 7.32 7.32
CA ARG A 422 20.79 7.03 8.72
C ARG A 422 21.97 6.08 8.85
N LYS A 423 22.00 4.99 8.06
CA LYS A 423 23.14 4.05 8.07
C LYS A 423 24.45 4.71 7.66
N LEU A 424 24.38 5.67 6.74
CA LEU A 424 25.55 6.37 6.21
C LEU A 424 26.05 7.49 7.13
N HIS A 425 25.14 8.26 7.73
CA HIS A 425 25.47 9.51 8.41
C HIS A 425 25.16 9.54 9.90
N GLY A 426 24.48 8.52 10.43
CA GLY A 426 23.87 8.56 11.75
C GLY A 426 22.63 9.45 11.80
N SER A 427 22.01 9.49 12.99
CA SER A 427 20.87 10.34 13.28
C SER A 427 20.88 10.83 14.73
N THR A 428 20.12 11.88 15.00
CA THR A 428 19.86 12.43 16.33
C THR A 428 18.39 12.87 16.42
N PHE A 429 17.94 13.34 17.59
CA PHE A 429 16.58 13.83 17.79
C PHE A 429 16.52 15.35 17.93
N ALA A 430 15.47 15.95 17.40
CA ALA A 430 15.19 17.38 17.57
C ALA A 430 13.67 17.62 17.53
N PHE A 431 13.24 18.70 18.17
CA PHE A 431 11.85 19.13 18.17
C PHE A 431 11.51 19.98 16.94
N HIS A 432 10.26 19.88 16.50
CA HIS A 432 9.64 20.75 15.52
C HIS A 432 8.28 21.21 16.03
N GLY A 433 8.10 22.53 16.15
CA GLY A 433 6.82 23.13 16.52
C GLY A 433 6.09 23.67 15.31
N SER A 434 4.77 23.54 15.32
CA SER A 434 3.91 24.13 14.30
C SER A 434 2.50 24.33 14.86
N HIS A 435 1.81 25.38 14.41
CA HIS A 435 0.40 25.61 14.71
C HIS A 435 -0.46 24.39 14.35
N ILE A 436 -1.50 24.12 15.16
CA ILE A 436 -2.43 22.98 14.99
C ILE A 436 -2.99 22.87 13.56
N GLU A 437 -3.33 24.01 12.95
CA GLU A 437 -3.89 24.11 11.59
C GLU A 437 -3.00 23.52 10.48
N ASN A 438 -1.69 23.44 10.68
CA ASN A 438 -0.78 22.85 9.68
C ASN A 438 -0.70 21.32 9.83
N TRP A 439 -1.09 20.74 10.97
CA TRP A 439 -0.92 19.30 11.23
C TRP A 439 -1.84 18.43 10.39
N HIS A 440 -2.96 18.98 9.88
CA HIS A 440 -3.75 18.33 8.82
C HIS A 440 -2.87 17.92 7.64
N SER A 441 -1.99 18.82 7.20
CA SER A 441 -1.10 18.56 6.08
C SER A 441 0.12 17.76 6.50
N ILE A 442 0.76 18.11 7.62
CA ILE A 442 1.98 17.45 8.10
C ILE A 442 1.76 15.96 8.35
N LEU A 443 0.63 15.54 8.95
CA LEU A 443 0.36 14.12 9.18
C LEU A 443 0.12 13.31 7.88
N ARG A 444 -0.21 13.97 6.77
CA ARG A 444 -0.52 13.31 5.49
C ARG A 444 0.62 13.40 4.47
N ASN A 445 1.43 14.45 4.56
CA ASN A 445 2.51 14.77 3.63
C ASN A 445 3.90 14.69 4.25
N GLY A 446 3.99 14.62 5.59
CA GLY A 446 5.23 14.78 6.34
C GLY A 446 5.67 16.23 6.41
N LEU A 447 6.74 16.48 7.15
CA LEU A 447 7.43 17.77 7.13
C LEU A 447 8.13 17.97 5.79
N VAL A 448 7.99 19.19 5.26
CA VAL A 448 8.56 19.61 3.99
C VAL A 448 9.33 20.91 4.17
N ASN A 449 10.37 21.09 3.36
CA ASN A 449 11.06 22.36 3.24
C ASN A 449 10.12 23.42 2.63
N ALA A 450 9.53 24.25 3.50
CA ALA A 450 8.55 25.27 3.12
C ALA A 450 9.18 26.61 2.71
N SER A 451 10.50 26.78 2.89
CA SER A 451 11.19 28.04 2.60
C SER A 451 11.04 28.47 1.14
N TYR A 452 10.70 29.75 0.95
CA TYR A 452 10.39 30.42 -0.32
C TYR A 452 9.21 29.80 -1.09
N THR A 453 8.28 29.17 -0.37
CA THR A 453 7.02 28.66 -0.94
C THR A 453 5.82 29.34 -0.29
N LYS A 454 4.63 29.14 -0.86
CA LYS A 454 3.36 29.57 -0.25
C LYS A 454 3.09 28.99 1.15
N PHE A 455 3.82 27.94 1.56
CA PHE A 455 3.69 27.32 2.88
C PHE A 455 4.52 28.02 3.96
N GLN A 456 5.46 28.90 3.59
CA GLN A 456 6.31 29.60 4.55
C GLN A 456 5.47 30.53 5.45
N LEU A 457 5.53 30.30 6.76
CA LEU A 457 4.91 31.16 7.76
C LEU A 457 5.94 32.08 8.45
N HIS A 458 7.10 31.52 8.77
CA HIS A 458 8.22 32.25 9.39
C HIS A 458 9.36 32.44 8.39
N GLY A 459 10.20 33.45 8.60
CA GLY A 459 11.36 33.73 7.74
C GLY A 459 12.37 32.58 7.69
N ALA A 460 13.13 32.51 6.60
CA ALA A 460 14.22 31.54 6.42
C ALA A 460 15.59 32.15 6.83
N ALA A 461 15.69 32.64 8.07
CA ALA A 461 16.83 33.44 8.55
C ALA A 461 18.19 32.70 8.47
N TYR A 462 18.18 31.38 8.66
CA TYR A 462 19.36 30.51 8.60
C TYR A 462 19.36 29.62 7.35
N GLY A 463 18.75 30.10 6.27
CA GLY A 463 18.70 29.40 5.01
C GLY A 463 17.46 28.52 4.81
N LYS A 464 17.44 27.86 3.65
CA LYS A 464 16.29 27.11 3.14
C LYS A 464 16.20 25.73 3.80
N GLY A 465 15.16 25.45 4.59
CA GLY A 465 15.01 24.12 5.19
C GLY A 465 13.85 23.97 6.17
N ILE A 466 13.76 22.77 6.72
CA ILE A 466 12.93 22.44 7.87
C ILE A 466 13.67 22.90 9.12
N TYR A 467 13.03 23.80 9.89
CA TYR A 467 13.58 24.34 11.13
C TYR A 467 13.26 23.40 12.30
N LEU A 468 14.29 23.08 13.07
CA LEU A 468 14.29 22.13 14.18
C LEU A 468 15.10 22.71 15.35
N SER A 469 14.91 22.21 16.56
CA SER A 469 15.70 22.59 17.73
C SER A 469 15.89 21.40 18.67
N PRO A 470 17.09 21.18 19.25
CA PRO A 470 17.25 20.21 20.32
C PRO A 470 16.54 20.64 21.61
N ILE A 471 16.25 21.94 21.76
CA ILE A 471 15.58 22.53 22.93
C ILE A 471 14.08 22.68 22.66
N SER A 472 13.24 22.13 23.54
CA SER A 472 11.78 22.13 23.41
C SER A 472 11.17 23.53 23.38
N SER A 473 11.63 24.46 24.25
CA SER A 473 11.08 25.82 24.35
C SER A 473 11.13 26.61 23.05
N ILE A 474 12.22 26.47 22.29
CA ILE A 474 12.35 27.11 20.97
C ILE A 474 11.23 26.62 20.05
N SER A 475 10.99 25.31 19.99
CA SER A 475 9.93 24.74 19.17
C SER A 475 8.52 25.08 19.67
N PHE A 476 8.29 25.11 20.98
CA PHE A 476 7.00 25.55 21.53
C PHE A 476 6.62 26.97 21.09
N GLY A 477 7.60 27.88 20.94
CA GLY A 477 7.38 29.21 20.38
C GLY A 477 6.75 29.22 18.98
N TYR A 478 6.87 28.13 18.22
CA TYR A 478 6.26 27.95 16.90
C TYR A 478 5.00 27.07 16.91
N SER A 479 4.58 26.59 18.08
CA SER A 479 3.38 25.75 18.26
C SER A 479 2.18 26.54 18.80
N VAL A 480 2.42 27.64 19.51
CA VAL A 480 1.39 28.40 20.21
C VAL A 480 0.62 29.30 19.25
N GLN A 481 -0.71 29.13 19.23
CA GLN A 481 -1.62 30.03 18.52
C GLN A 481 -2.23 31.01 19.52
N THR A 482 -1.86 32.29 19.48
CA THR A 482 -2.47 33.32 20.34
C THR A 482 -3.89 33.61 19.88
N PHE A 483 -4.90 33.08 20.59
CA PHE A 483 -6.27 33.58 20.55
C PHE A 483 -6.57 34.37 21.82
N PRO A 484 -7.35 35.48 21.75
CA PRO A 484 -7.86 36.13 22.95
C PRO A 484 -8.74 35.13 23.71
N SER A 485 -8.38 34.83 24.95
CA SER A 485 -9.11 33.93 25.83
C SER A 485 -10.45 34.55 26.24
N ILE A 486 -11.57 33.97 25.79
CA ILE A 486 -12.83 34.03 26.54
C ILE A 486 -12.84 32.77 27.40
N LEU A 487 -12.86 32.97 28.73
CA LEU A 487 -12.95 31.91 29.72
C LEU A 487 -14.31 31.21 29.57
N ASP A 488 -14.33 29.96 29.13
CA ASP A 488 -15.44 29.04 29.42
C ASP A 488 -14.91 27.95 30.34
N PHE A 489 -15.29 28.04 31.61
CA PHE A 489 -14.97 27.06 32.64
C PHE A 489 -16.05 25.99 32.61
N CYS A 490 -15.72 24.78 32.16
CA CYS A 490 -16.51 23.58 32.42
C CYS A 490 -15.57 22.45 32.84
N ILE A 491 -15.61 22.14 34.13
CA ILE A 491 -15.00 20.94 34.70
C ILE A 491 -15.87 19.76 34.28
N SER A 492 -15.34 18.86 33.46
CA SER A 492 -15.85 17.48 33.40
C SER A 492 -14.74 16.51 33.02
N PHE A 493 -14.72 15.36 33.68
CA PHE A 493 -13.68 14.33 33.65
C PHE A 493 -13.70 13.49 32.34
N HIS A 494 -13.83 14.12 31.17
CA HIS A 494 -13.75 13.45 29.86
C HIS A 494 -12.89 14.25 28.89
N ILE A 495 -11.74 13.67 28.52
CA ILE A 495 -10.81 14.20 27.51
C ILE A 495 -11.51 14.23 26.15
N LEU A 496 -11.66 15.41 25.55
CA LEU A 496 -12.02 15.55 24.13
C LEU A 496 -11.30 16.75 23.52
N PHE A 497 -10.28 16.49 22.68
CA PHE A 497 -9.64 17.48 21.80
C PHE A 497 -10.66 18.35 21.03
N LEU A 498 -11.86 17.82 20.78
CA LEU A 498 -12.94 18.49 20.07
C LEU A 498 -13.65 19.61 20.86
N GLN A 499 -13.46 19.65 22.18
CA GLN A 499 -13.98 20.70 23.06
C GLN A 499 -12.98 21.84 23.22
N ASN A 500 -11.68 21.53 23.15
CA ASN A 500 -10.62 22.51 23.27
C ASN A 500 -10.33 23.24 21.96
N ARG A 501 -10.28 24.58 21.98
CA ARG A 501 -9.88 25.37 20.80
C ARG A 501 -8.38 25.68 20.75
N ASN A 502 -7.68 25.47 21.86
CA ASN A 502 -6.28 25.88 22.02
C ASN A 502 -5.41 24.65 22.26
N LEU A 503 -5.20 23.86 21.20
CA LEU A 503 -4.26 22.74 21.25
C LEU A 503 -2.90 23.16 20.73
N ASN A 504 -1.86 22.95 21.53
CA ASN A 504 -0.48 23.14 21.11
C ASN A 504 0.12 21.79 20.74
N CYS A 505 0.69 21.71 19.55
CA CYS A 505 1.24 20.48 18.98
C CYS A 505 2.74 20.64 18.74
N ILE A 506 3.54 19.71 19.24
CA ILE A 506 5.00 19.66 19.04
C ILE A 506 5.40 18.26 18.62
N ALA A 507 6.22 18.15 17.57
CA ALA A 507 6.81 16.89 17.16
C ALA A 507 8.20 16.70 17.75
N LEU A 508 8.54 15.45 18.03
CA LEU A 508 9.91 14.99 18.15
C LEU A 508 10.28 14.22 16.89
N CYS A 509 11.25 14.75 16.16
CA CYS A 509 11.74 14.24 14.90
C CYS A 509 13.09 13.56 15.08
N GLU A 510 13.30 12.48 14.34
CA GLU A 510 14.62 11.93 14.07
C GLU A 510 15.20 12.62 12.83
N VAL A 511 16.45 13.05 12.93
CA VAL A 511 17.12 13.91 11.95
C VAL A 511 18.47 13.33 11.59
N ILE A 512 18.75 13.20 10.30
CA ILE A 512 20.02 12.68 9.79
C ILE A 512 21.15 13.66 10.07
N THR A 513 22.25 13.17 10.65
CA THR A 513 23.44 13.98 10.98
C THR A 513 24.42 14.12 9.81
N SER A 514 23.88 14.29 8.60
CA SER A 514 24.67 14.57 7.38
C SER A 514 25.29 15.97 7.40
N LYS A 515 26.26 16.22 6.52
CA LYS A 515 26.87 17.55 6.31
C LYS A 515 25.87 18.65 5.93
N ASP A 516 24.70 18.28 5.40
CA ASP A 516 23.66 19.21 4.97
C ASP A 516 22.83 19.75 6.14
N LEU A 517 22.91 19.13 7.33
CA LEU A 517 22.24 19.62 8.53
C LEU A 517 23.00 20.83 9.09
N GLN A 518 22.44 22.02 8.88
CA GLN A 518 23.05 23.27 9.33
C GLN A 518 22.66 23.52 10.80
N LYS A 519 23.64 23.74 11.66
CA LYS A 519 23.42 24.00 13.10
C LYS A 519 23.89 25.41 13.46
N HIS A 520 22.94 26.27 13.82
CA HIS A 520 23.16 27.63 14.29
C HIS A 520 22.82 27.70 15.78
N GLY A 521 23.75 27.23 16.62
CA GLY A 521 23.50 26.99 18.04
C GLY A 521 22.37 25.97 18.24
N ASN A 522 21.29 26.41 18.87
CA ASN A 522 20.10 25.58 19.14
C ASN A 522 19.06 25.64 18.01
N ILE A 523 19.33 26.29 16.88
CA ILE A 523 18.43 26.33 15.72
C ILE A 523 19.09 25.53 14.60
N TRP A 524 18.42 24.47 14.16
CA TRP A 524 18.91 23.57 13.13
C TRP A 524 18.04 23.69 11.88
N VAL A 525 18.67 23.67 10.71
CA VAL A 525 18.02 23.78 9.41
C VAL A 525 18.39 22.58 8.56
N CYS A 526 17.38 21.77 8.23
CA CYS A 526 17.55 20.61 7.36
C CYS A 526 16.96 20.90 5.97
N PRO A 527 17.78 21.11 4.92
CA PRO A 527 17.30 21.45 3.58
C PRO A 527 16.61 20.26 2.88
N ILE A 528 17.00 19.03 3.22
CA ILE A 528 16.52 17.78 2.61
C ILE A 528 15.36 17.22 3.45
N SER A 529 14.15 17.23 2.90
CA SER A 529 12.94 16.75 3.61
C SER A 529 12.98 15.26 3.97
N ASP A 530 13.73 14.47 3.20
CA ASP A 530 13.91 13.02 3.45
C ASP A 530 14.89 12.74 4.60
N HIS A 531 15.61 13.75 5.10
CA HIS A 531 16.51 13.63 6.26
C HIS A 531 15.79 13.93 7.59
N VAL A 532 14.47 14.14 7.56
CA VAL A 532 13.65 14.42 8.75
C VAL A 532 12.47 13.44 8.78
N CYS A 533 12.39 12.65 9.85
CA CYS A 533 11.27 11.76 10.12
C CYS A 533 10.61 12.12 11.44
N THR A 534 9.30 12.40 11.43
CA THR A 534 8.55 12.65 12.67
C THR A 534 8.28 11.33 13.36
N ARG A 535 8.75 11.15 14.60
CA ARG A 535 8.59 9.92 15.37
C ARG A 535 7.49 10.03 16.43
N PHE A 536 7.40 11.19 17.08
CA PHE A 536 6.37 11.44 18.08
C PHE A 536 5.65 12.76 17.83
N LEU A 537 4.40 12.81 18.26
CA LEU A 537 3.60 14.02 18.38
C LEU A 537 3.07 14.13 19.81
N PHE A 538 3.24 15.30 20.40
CA PHE A 538 2.72 15.62 21.73
C PHE A 538 1.70 16.73 21.60
N VAL A 539 0.56 16.53 22.26
CA VAL A 539 -0.55 17.49 22.25
C VAL A 539 -0.74 18.02 23.67
N TYR A 540 -0.89 19.33 23.78
CA TYR A 540 -1.18 20.02 25.03
C TYR A 540 -2.50 20.76 24.88
N GLU A 541 -3.31 20.69 25.92
CA GLU A 541 -4.65 21.29 25.95
C GLU A 541 -4.62 22.66 26.64
N ASN A 542 -5.66 23.47 26.41
CA ASN A 542 -5.87 24.76 27.07
C ASN A 542 -4.70 25.76 26.90
N GLY A 543 -4.00 25.70 25.76
CA GLY A 543 -2.84 26.56 25.51
C GLY A 543 -1.62 26.25 26.38
N GLN A 544 -1.62 25.14 27.13
CA GLN A 544 -0.46 24.71 27.89
C GLN A 544 0.70 24.34 26.97
N VAL A 545 1.92 24.40 27.50
CA VAL A 545 3.13 23.88 26.88
C VAL A 545 3.84 22.99 27.88
N GLY A 546 4.62 22.04 27.38
CA GLY A 546 5.43 21.15 28.21
C GLY A 546 6.63 21.87 28.82
N ASP A 547 7.51 21.08 29.44
CA ASP A 547 8.75 21.61 30.02
C ASP A 547 9.61 22.31 28.95
N VAL A 548 10.04 23.53 29.29
CA VAL A 548 10.78 24.46 28.43
C VAL A 548 12.29 24.18 28.40
N HIS A 549 12.79 23.31 29.28
CA HIS A 549 14.22 23.02 29.44
C HIS A 549 14.66 21.67 28.87
N ILE A 550 13.78 20.95 28.16
CA ILE A 550 14.13 19.65 27.60
C ILE A 550 15.15 19.84 26.47
N ASN A 551 16.29 19.17 26.59
CA ASN A 551 17.32 19.10 25.56
C ASN A 551 17.50 17.66 25.06
N THR A 552 17.16 17.41 23.79
CA THR A 552 17.28 16.07 23.18
C THR A 552 18.72 15.55 23.10
N GLN A 553 19.73 16.42 23.24
CA GLN A 553 21.14 16.03 23.22
C GLN A 553 21.63 15.54 24.59
N GLU A 554 20.83 15.65 25.65
CA GLU A 554 21.17 15.05 26.93
C GLU A 554 21.08 13.52 26.87
N ALA A 555 22.12 12.84 27.35
CA ALA A 555 22.20 11.38 27.30
C ALA A 555 21.05 10.68 28.03
N ARG A 556 20.46 11.32 29.05
CA ARG A 556 19.26 10.80 29.74
C ARG A 556 18.04 10.84 28.83
N ILE A 557 17.73 12.00 28.25
CA ILE A 557 16.60 12.21 27.34
C ILE A 557 16.73 11.32 26.10
N HIS A 558 17.92 11.29 25.49
CA HIS A 558 18.21 10.47 24.32
C HIS A 558 17.97 8.97 24.58
N ARG A 559 18.41 8.45 25.74
CA ARG A 559 18.18 7.05 26.11
C ARG A 559 16.71 6.74 26.31
N GLU A 560 15.96 7.64 26.93
CA GLU A 560 14.52 7.45 27.15
C GLU A 560 13.75 7.41 25.81
N ILE A 561 14.09 8.29 24.86
CA ILE A 561 13.55 8.27 23.50
C ILE A 561 13.82 6.93 22.83
N LEU A 562 15.08 6.49 22.83
CA LEU A 562 15.47 5.22 22.21
C LEU A 562 14.78 4.02 22.87
N GLN A 563 14.61 4.01 24.20
CA GLN A 563 13.89 2.95 24.89
C GLN A 563 12.45 2.84 24.41
N VAL A 564 11.74 3.95 24.23
CA VAL A 564 10.37 3.90 23.72
C VAL A 564 10.34 3.42 22.27
N ILE A 565 11.26 3.89 21.42
CA ILE A 565 11.33 3.49 20.00
C ILE A 565 11.71 2.00 19.85
N LEU A 566 12.65 1.49 20.64
CA LEU A 566 13.19 0.13 20.53
C LEU A 566 12.30 -0.96 21.15
N PHE A 567 11.43 -0.62 22.13
CA PHE A 567 10.59 -1.59 22.83
C PHE A 567 9.19 -1.78 22.24
N LEU A 568 8.78 -0.94 21.30
CA LEU A 568 7.69 -1.28 20.38
C LEU A 568 8.17 -2.49 19.58
N PRO A 569 7.32 -3.49 19.29
CA PRO A 569 7.77 -4.78 18.76
C PRO A 569 8.86 -4.55 17.72
N TYR A 570 10.02 -5.16 18.00
CA TYR A 570 11.35 -5.01 17.35
C TYR A 570 11.33 -5.16 15.80
N THR A 571 10.17 -5.38 15.23
CA THR A 571 9.82 -5.59 13.83
C THR A 571 9.41 -4.32 13.07
N LEU A 572 9.25 -3.18 13.76
CA LEU A 572 8.73 -1.94 13.17
C LEU A 572 9.73 -0.81 12.95
N ILE A 573 10.93 -0.80 13.55
CA ILE A 573 11.83 0.35 13.38
C ILE A 573 13.32 -0.01 13.23
N TYR A 574 13.86 -1.12 13.76
CA TYR A 574 15.30 -1.46 13.59
C TYR A 574 15.60 -2.97 13.63
N SER A 575 16.20 -3.53 12.58
CA SER A 575 17.02 -4.75 12.69
C SER A 575 18.49 -4.35 12.92
N PRO A 576 19.17 -4.92 13.94
CA PRO A 576 20.62 -4.87 14.02
C PRO A 576 21.25 -5.80 12.97
N VAL A 577 22.49 -5.46 12.62
CA VAL A 577 23.38 -6.14 11.64
C VAL A 577 23.51 -7.63 11.91
#